data_AF-A0A8T7E0L3-F1
#
_entry.id   AF-A0A8T7E0L3-F1
#
_cell.length_a   1.000
_cell.length_b   1.000
_cell.length_c   1.000
_cell.angle_alpha   90.00
_cell.angle_beta   90.00
_cell.angle_gamma   90.00
#
_symmetry.space_group_name_H-M   'P 1'
#
loop_
_entity.id
_entity.type
_entity.pdbx_description
1 polymer ?
#
loop_
_entity_poly.entity_id
_entity_poly.type
_entity_poly.pdbx_seq_one_letter_code
_entity_poly.pdbx_strand_id
1 'polypeptide(L)'
;EISGPVRTDFGWHLLQLVDIKPPINISFEDAKAEIRKYMVLPKKNAGVRRATRRQYLTGLRQKYAVTINQEVVEAMAPELPVH
;
A
#
# COMPACT_ATOMS: atom_id res chain seq x y z
N GLU A 1 12.54 -14.23 27.56
CA GLU A 1 11.40 -15.08 27.15
C GLU A 1 11.63 -15.57 25.73
N ILE A 2 11.27 -16.80 25.39
CA ILE A 2 11.41 -17.37 24.04
C ILE A 2 10.00 -17.61 23.49
N SER A 3 9.71 -17.10 22.30
CA SER A 3 8.43 -17.31 21.63
C SER A 3 8.26 -18.76 21.18
N GLY A 4 7.00 -19.17 20.97
CA GLY A 4 6.73 -20.36 20.17
C GLY A 4 7.30 -20.26 18.74
N PRO A 5 7.31 -21.36 17.98
CA PRO A 5 7.82 -21.38 16.62
C PRO A 5 6.99 -20.49 15.69
N VAL A 6 7.66 -19.58 14.99
CA VAL A 6 7.05 -18.61 14.06
C VAL A 6 7.36 -19.04 12.63
N ARG A 7 6.32 -19.22 11.81
CA ARG A 7 6.45 -19.54 10.38
C ARG A 7 6.50 -18.26 9.56
N THR A 8 7.54 -18.12 8.74
CA THR A 8 7.66 -17.09 7.70
C THR A 8 7.86 -17.76 6.34
N ASP A 9 7.91 -16.96 5.26
CA ASP A 9 8.20 -17.47 3.91
C ASP A 9 9.58 -18.16 3.81
N PHE A 10 10.47 -17.90 4.78
CA PHE A 10 11.80 -18.50 4.88
C PHE A 10 11.85 -19.75 5.79
N GLY A 11 10.72 -20.18 6.35
CA GLY A 11 10.61 -21.36 7.21
C GLY A 11 10.30 -21.05 8.68
N TRP A 12 10.76 -21.92 9.59
CA TRP A 12 10.46 -21.83 11.02
C TRP A 12 11.56 -21.07 11.78
N HIS A 13 11.14 -20.11 12.60
CA HIS A 13 12.01 -19.24 13.39
C HIS A 13 11.63 -19.33 14.87
N LEU A 14 12.63 -19.31 15.76
CA LEU A 14 12.45 -19.16 17.21
C LEU A 14 12.98 -17.79 17.61
N LEU A 15 12.15 -16.98 18.25
CA LEU A 15 12.51 -15.61 18.64
C LEU A 15 12.76 -15.58 20.15
N GLN A 16 13.90 -15.03 20.56
CA GLN A 16 14.21 -14.76 21.96
C GLN A 16 14.18 -13.26 22.22
N LEU A 17 13.41 -12.83 23.21
CA LEU A 17 13.45 -11.46 23.68
C LEU A 17 14.71 -11.26 24.53
N VAL A 18 15.64 -10.47 24.00
CA VAL A 18 16.91 -10.12 24.66
C VAL A 18 16.86 -8.78 25.39
N ASP A 19 16.10 -7.82 24.86
CA ASP A 19 15.98 -6.46 25.40
C ASP A 19 14.70 -5.79 24.88
N ILE A 20 14.14 -4.87 25.67
CA ILE A 20 13.03 -4.00 25.27
C ILE A 20 13.52 -2.56 25.37
N LYS A 21 13.67 -1.91 24.22
CA LYS A 21 13.94 -0.47 24.20
C LYS A 21 12.75 0.29 24.79
N PRO A 22 13.00 1.31 25.64
CA PRO A 22 11.93 2.11 26.20
C PRO A 22 11.11 2.78 25.09
N PRO A 23 9.80 2.98 25.30
CA PRO A 23 8.96 3.62 24.31
C PRO A 23 9.46 5.04 24.03
N ILE A 24 9.40 5.43 22.76
CA ILE A 24 9.68 6.81 22.36
C ILE A 24 8.48 7.65 22.81
N ASN A 25 8.66 8.43 23.87
CA ASN A 25 7.63 9.32 24.42
C ASN A 25 7.56 10.64 23.64
N ILE A 26 7.30 10.56 22.33
CA ILE A 26 6.93 11.72 21.51
C ILE A 26 5.41 11.78 21.37
N SER A 27 4.87 12.99 21.23
CA SER A 27 3.44 13.15 21.00
C SER A 27 3.04 12.55 19.64
N PHE A 28 1.77 12.16 19.50
CA PHE A 28 1.26 11.69 18.22
C PHE A 28 1.43 12.73 17.11
N GLU A 29 1.20 14.01 17.40
CA GLU A 29 1.31 15.07 16.40
C GLU A 29 2.74 15.21 15.87
N ASP A 30 3.75 15.06 16.74
CA ASP A 30 5.15 15.10 16.34
C ASP A 30 5.54 13.85 15.52
N ALA A 31 5.04 12.67 15.91
CA ALA A 31 5.30 11.41 15.22
C ALA A 31 4.55 11.27 13.87
N LYS A 32 3.48 12.05 13.67
CA LYS A 32 2.53 11.91 12.55
C LYS A 32 3.19 11.95 11.18
N ALA A 33 4.15 12.86 10.98
CA ALA A 33 4.84 13.01 9.72
C ALA A 33 5.69 11.76 9.38
N GLU A 34 6.36 11.21 10.38
CA GLU A 34 7.19 10.02 10.25
C GLU A 34 6.33 8.76 10.03
N ILE A 35 5.30 8.56 10.85
CA ILE A 35 4.35 7.45 10.67
C ILE A 35 3.73 7.50 9.27
N ARG A 36 3.34 8.69 8.79
CA ARG A 36 2.80 8.86 7.44
C ARG A 36 3.78 8.46 6.36
N LYS A 37 5.08 8.73 6.50
CA LYS A 37 6.12 8.27 5.56
C LYS A 37 6.11 6.74 5.44
N TYR A 38 6.09 6.03 6.57
CA TYR A 38 6.04 4.57 6.61
C TYR A 38 4.71 3.98 6.13
N MET A 39 3.59 4.67 6.31
CA MET A 39 2.29 4.23 5.77
C MET A 39 2.11 4.53 4.28
N VAL A 40 2.79 5.54 3.73
CA VAL A 40 2.74 5.86 2.29
C VAL A 40 3.78 5.06 1.50
N LEU A 41 4.86 4.60 2.12
CA LEU A 41 5.86 3.69 1.53
C LEU A 41 5.26 2.41 0.91
N PRO A 42 4.31 1.68 1.53
CA PRO A 42 3.66 0.54 0.88
C PRO A 42 2.88 0.94 -0.37
N LYS A 43 2.38 2.17 -0.49
CA LYS A 43 1.77 2.65 -1.76
C LYS A 43 2.78 2.75 -2.90
N LYS A 44 4.08 2.74 -2.63
CA LYS A 44 5.13 2.69 -3.67
C LYS A 44 5.44 1.27 -4.12
N ASN A 45 4.98 0.22 -3.43
CA ASN A 45 5.09 -1.16 -3.91
C ASN A 45 4.11 -1.40 -5.08
N ALA A 46 4.58 -2.00 -6.17
CA ALA A 46 3.81 -2.16 -7.40
C ALA A 46 2.46 -2.87 -7.22
N GLY A 47 2.39 -3.86 -6.32
CA GLY A 47 1.14 -4.56 -5.97
C GLY A 47 0.11 -3.66 -5.30
N VAL A 48 0.53 -2.81 -4.37
CA VAL A 48 -0.34 -1.83 -3.69
C VAL A 48 -0.76 -0.73 -4.67
N ARG A 49 0.11 -0.27 -5.58
CA ARG A 49 -0.27 0.70 -6.63
C ARG A 49 -1.43 0.19 -7.49
N ARG A 50 -1.42 -1.08 -7.88
CA ARG A 50 -2.49 -1.69 -8.68
C ARG A 50 -3.81 -1.77 -7.91
N ALA A 51 -3.77 -2.18 -6.64
CA ALA A 51 -4.95 -2.24 -5.78
C ALA A 51 -5.54 -0.84 -5.50
N THR A 52 -4.68 0.13 -5.18
CA THR A 52 -5.11 1.51 -4.87
C THR A 52 -5.66 2.22 -6.11
N ARG A 53 -5.09 2.01 -7.30
CA ARG A 53 -5.61 2.57 -8.57
C ARG A 53 -7.02 2.06 -8.85
N ARG A 54 -7.27 0.77 -8.65
CA ARG A 54 -8.61 0.18 -8.84
C ARG A 54 -9.63 0.81 -7.90
N GLN A 55 -9.31 0.88 -6.60
CA GLN A 55 -10.19 1.49 -5.60
C GLN A 55 -10.47 2.97 -5.90
N TYR A 56 -9.45 3.73 -6.33
CA TYR A 56 -9.60 5.13 -6.73
C TYR A 56 -10.54 5.30 -7.94
N LEU A 57 -10.35 4.50 -8.98
CA LEU A 57 -11.21 4.53 -10.17
C LEU A 57 -12.64 4.08 -9.87
N THR A 58 -12.83 3.09 -9.00
CA THR A 58 -14.16 2.68 -8.54
C THR A 58 -14.88 3.83 -7.83
N GLY A 59 -14.19 4.52 -6.90
CA GLY A 59 -14.78 5.68 -6.21
C GLY A 59 -15.14 6.83 -7.15
N LEU A 60 -14.29 7.12 -8.15
CA LEU A 60 -14.57 8.14 -9.16
C LEU A 60 -15.78 7.79 -10.03
N ARG A 61 -15.87 6.54 -10.50
CA ARG A 61 -17.01 6.06 -11.32
C ARG A 61 -18.33 6.02 -10.55
N GLN A 62 -18.27 5.88 -9.23
CA GLN A 62 -19.47 5.88 -8.38
C GLN A 62 -19.95 7.31 -8.09
N LYS A 63 -19.02 8.27 -7.96
CA LYS A 63 -19.33 9.67 -7.67
C LYS A 63 -19.73 10.47 -8.92
N TYR A 64 -19.28 10.05 -10.10
CA TYR A 64 -19.54 10.75 -11.36
C TYR A 64 -20.15 9.79 -12.39
N ALA A 65 -21.21 10.20 -13.08
CA ALA A 65 -21.78 9.47 -14.21
C ALA A 65 -20.79 9.56 -15.39
N VAL A 66 -19.93 8.55 -15.53
CA VAL A 66 -18.93 8.51 -16.60
C VAL A 66 -19.57 7.97 -17.87
N THR A 67 -19.76 8.82 -18.88
CA THR A 67 -20.11 8.41 -20.24
C THR A 67 -18.82 8.23 -21.04
N ILE A 68 -18.50 6.99 -21.41
CA ILE A 68 -17.32 6.68 -22.22
C ILE A 68 -17.74 6.68 -23.68
N ASN A 69 -17.14 7.54 -24.50
CA ASN A 69 -17.30 7.48 -25.95
C ASN A 69 -16.40 6.37 -26.49
N GLN A 70 -17.01 5.23 -26.81
CA GLN A 70 -16.33 4.01 -27.22
C GLN A 70 -15.48 4.20 -28.49
N GLU A 71 -15.97 4.98 -29.46
CA GLU A 71 -15.32 5.18 -30.76
C GLU A 71 -13.97 5.88 -30.62
N VAL A 72 -13.89 6.89 -29.76
CA VAL A 72 -12.67 7.65 -29.52
C VAL A 72 -11.62 6.81 -28.77
N VAL A 73 -12.08 5.93 -27.87
CA VAL A 73 -11.20 5.03 -27.12
C VAL A 73 -10.57 3.98 -28.03
N GLU A 74 -11.35 3.43 -28.97
CA GLU A 74 -10.86 2.45 -29.95
C GLU A 74 -9.91 3.09 -30.96
N ALA A 75 -10.18 4.31 -31.40
CA ALA A 75 -9.30 5.07 -32.29
C ALA A 75 -7.93 5.42 -31.64
N MET A 76 -7.88 5.63 -30.32
CA MET A 76 -6.66 5.95 -29.58
C MET A 76 -5.93 4.71 -29.02
N ALA A 77 -6.55 3.53 -29.05
CA ALA A 77 -5.98 2.28 -28.55
C ALA A 77 -4.60 1.90 -29.14
N PRO A 78 -4.31 2.09 -30.45
CA PRO A 78 -3.00 1.71 -31.01
C PRO A 78 -1.85 2.65 -30.63
N GLU A 79 -2.13 3.86 -30.11
CA GLU A 79 -1.08 4.84 -29.74
C GLU A 79 -0.79 4.90 -28.23
N LEU A 80 -1.54 4.17 -27.41
CA LEU A 80 -1.35 4.18 -25.97
C LEU A 80 -0.14 3.30 -25.56
N PRO A 81 0.92 3.87 -24.96
CA PRO A 81 2.05 3.08 -24.51
C PRO A 81 1.61 2.12 -23.40
N VAL A 82 1.78 0.83 -23.66
CA VAL A 82 1.52 -0.23 -22.70
C VAL A 82 2.67 -0.22 -21.68
N HIS A 83 2.44 0.37 -20.50
CA HIS A 83 3.38 0.39 -19.36
C HIS A 83 2.92 -0.52 -18.22
#